data_AF-A0A9R0ZCP1-F1
#
_entry.id   AF-A0A9R0ZCP1-F1
#
_cell.length_a   1.000
_cell.length_b   1.000
_cell.length_c   1.000
_cell.angle_alpha   90.00
_cell.angle_beta   90.00
_cell.angle_gamma   90.00
#
_symmetry.space_group_name_H-M   'P 1'
#
loop_
_entity.id
_entity.type
_entity.pdbx_description
1 polymer ?
#
loop_
_entity_poly.entity_id
_entity_poly.type
_entity_poly.pdbx_seq_one_letter_code
_entity_poly.pdbx_strand_id
1 'polypeptide(L)'
;MGAPPWAIWALLLLHQAARVLANTEGDALHSLRTNLNDPNNVLQSWDPTLVNPCTWFHVTCNNDNSVIRVDLGNAALFGTLVPQLGQLKNLQYLELYSNNISGTIPSELGNLTNLISLDLYLNNFTGPIPDSLGNLLKLRFLRLNNNSLSGTIPKSLTAITALQVLDLSNNKLSGEVPSTGSFSLFTPISFGNNPALCGPGTSKPCSGAPPFSPPPPYNPPTPEQSPGSSSSSTGAIAGGVAAGAALLFAIPAIGFAYWRRRKPQEHFFDVPAEEDPEVHLGQLKRFSLRELQVATDTFSNKNILGRGGFGKVYKGRLTDGTLVAVKRLKEERTPGGELQFQTEVEMISMAVHRNLLRLRGFCMTPTERLLVYPYMVNGSVASRLRGERIAQGEKVGDVGGSRPTDQLH
;
A
#
# COMPACT_ATOMS: atom_id res chain seq x y z
N MET A 1 26.25 -23.05 -55.82
CA MET A 1 24.85 -22.60 -55.86
C MET A 1 24.71 -21.46 -54.86
N GLY A 2 24.74 -20.22 -55.32
CA GLY A 2 24.59 -19.04 -54.46
C GLY A 2 23.11 -18.75 -54.25
N ALA A 3 22.72 -18.46 -53.00
CA ALA A 3 21.35 -18.04 -52.70
C ALA A 3 21.00 -16.78 -53.51
N PRO A 4 19.81 -16.70 -54.12
CA PRO A 4 19.46 -15.58 -54.96
C PRO A 4 19.32 -14.29 -54.12
N PRO A 5 19.64 -13.10 -54.67
CA PRO A 5 19.66 -11.84 -53.91
C PRO A 5 18.35 -11.52 -53.20
N TRP A 6 17.21 -11.93 -53.77
CA TRP A 6 15.90 -11.74 -53.18
C TRP A 6 15.67 -12.57 -51.91
N ALA A 7 16.41 -13.67 -51.69
CA ALA A 7 16.31 -14.47 -50.48
C ALA A 7 16.91 -13.74 -49.27
N ILE A 8 17.96 -12.92 -49.49
CA ILE A 8 18.55 -12.06 -48.47
C ILE A 8 17.59 -10.92 -48.12
N TRP A 9 16.94 -10.32 -49.13
CA TRP A 9 15.91 -9.30 -48.92
C TRP A 9 14.65 -9.87 -48.28
N ALA A 10 14.25 -11.10 -48.60
CA ALA A 10 13.13 -11.80 -47.97
C ALA A 10 13.46 -12.17 -46.52
N LEU A 11 14.69 -12.60 -46.21
CA LEU A 11 15.16 -12.82 -44.84
C LEU A 11 15.25 -11.51 -44.05
N LEU A 12 15.72 -10.42 -44.66
CA LEU A 12 15.72 -9.09 -44.04
C LEU A 12 14.30 -8.56 -43.84
N LEU A 13 13.37 -8.76 -44.78
CA LEU A 13 11.95 -8.40 -44.64
C LEU A 13 11.23 -9.28 -43.62
N LEU A 14 11.52 -10.58 -43.54
CA LEU A 14 11.05 -11.47 -42.47
C LEU A 14 11.67 -11.11 -41.12
N HIS A 15 12.93 -10.65 -41.08
CA HIS A 15 13.57 -10.19 -39.85
C HIS A 15 13.10 -8.79 -39.43
N GLN A 16 12.73 -7.92 -40.38
CA GLN A 16 12.10 -6.61 -40.13
C GLN A 16 10.62 -6.77 -39.75
N ALA A 17 9.90 -7.72 -40.34
CA ALA A 17 8.51 -8.06 -39.98
C ALA A 17 8.43 -8.85 -38.65
N ALA A 18 9.42 -9.68 -38.34
CA ALA A 18 9.58 -10.31 -37.02
C ALA A 18 10.12 -9.35 -35.95
N ARG A 19 10.47 -8.12 -36.33
CA ARG A 19 10.84 -7.02 -35.43
C ARG A 19 9.73 -5.99 -35.23
N VAL A 20 8.48 -6.36 -35.50
CA VAL A 20 7.42 -5.90 -34.60
C VAL A 20 7.77 -6.51 -33.24
N LEU A 21 8.35 -5.71 -32.33
CA LEU A 21 8.58 -6.12 -30.95
C LEU A 21 7.24 -6.63 -30.41
N ALA A 22 7.09 -7.95 -30.29
CA ALA A 22 5.85 -8.54 -29.83
C ALA A 22 5.60 -8.07 -28.39
N ASN A 23 4.63 -7.17 -28.23
CA ASN A 23 4.24 -6.63 -26.93
C ASN A 23 3.32 -7.64 -26.22
N THR A 24 3.89 -8.78 -25.84
CA THR A 24 3.11 -9.90 -25.27
C THR A 24 2.42 -9.53 -23.95
N GLU A 25 3.03 -8.65 -23.14
CA GLU A 25 2.40 -8.11 -21.93
C GLU A 25 1.23 -7.19 -22.28
N GLY A 26 1.39 -6.36 -23.32
CA GLY A 26 0.32 -5.54 -23.88
C GLY A 26 -0.83 -6.39 -24.43
N ASP A 27 -0.55 -7.48 -25.15
CA ASP A 27 -1.56 -8.40 -25.67
C ASP A 27 -2.35 -9.08 -24.54
N ALA A 28 -1.66 -9.49 -23.47
CA ALA A 28 -2.27 -10.07 -22.28
C ALA A 28 -3.21 -9.08 -21.56
N LEU A 29 -2.77 -7.84 -21.38
CA LEU A 29 -3.57 -6.78 -20.77
C LEU A 29 -4.70 -6.32 -21.70
N HIS A 30 -4.47 -6.30 -23.02
CA HIS A 30 -5.51 -6.00 -23.99
C HIS A 30 -6.61 -7.07 -23.98
N SER A 31 -6.24 -8.35 -23.83
CA SER A 31 -7.21 -9.43 -23.65
C SER A 31 -8.09 -9.17 -22.43
N LEU A 32 -7.52 -8.73 -21.31
CA LEU A 32 -8.29 -8.32 -20.13
C LEU A 32 -9.22 -7.15 -20.46
N ARG A 33 -8.71 -6.09 -21.11
CA ARG A 33 -9.51 -4.92 -21.51
C ARG A 33 -10.73 -5.32 -22.33
N THR A 34 -10.55 -6.19 -23.33
CA THR A 34 -11.66 -6.62 -24.21
C THR A 34 -12.71 -7.46 -23.50
N ASN A 35 -12.34 -8.09 -22.37
CA ASN A 35 -13.22 -8.95 -21.59
C ASN A 35 -13.87 -8.23 -20.40
N LEU A 36 -13.47 -6.98 -20.14
CA LEU A 36 -14.07 -6.11 -19.14
C LEU A 36 -14.94 -5.05 -19.81
N ASN A 37 -16.01 -4.68 -19.12
CA ASN A 37 -16.74 -3.46 -19.43
C ASN A 37 -16.28 -2.35 -18.49
N ASP A 38 -16.00 -1.19 -19.08
CA ASP A 38 -15.36 -0.05 -18.45
C ASP A 38 -16.23 1.21 -18.62
N PRO A 39 -17.21 1.45 -17.74
CA PRO A 39 -18.13 2.57 -17.87
C PRO A 39 -17.44 3.94 -17.66
N ASN A 40 -16.26 3.96 -17.03
CA ASN A 40 -15.55 5.18 -16.67
C ASN A 40 -14.35 5.46 -17.58
N ASN A 41 -14.14 4.65 -18.64
CA ASN A 41 -13.03 4.78 -19.57
C ASN A 41 -11.64 4.73 -18.89
N VAL A 42 -11.50 4.00 -17.78
CA VAL A 42 -10.25 3.82 -17.03
C VAL A 42 -9.18 3.15 -17.89
N LEU A 43 -9.58 2.24 -18.76
CA LEU A 43 -8.72 1.47 -19.67
C LEU A 43 -8.53 2.15 -21.03
N GLN A 44 -8.97 3.40 -21.21
CA GLN A 44 -8.93 4.09 -22.50
C GLN A 44 -7.50 4.22 -23.07
N SER A 45 -6.50 4.38 -22.20
CA SER A 45 -5.08 4.53 -22.58
C SER A 45 -4.40 3.22 -23.01
N TRP A 46 -5.09 2.07 -22.87
CA TRP A 46 -4.51 0.76 -23.11
C TRP A 46 -4.46 0.41 -24.60
N ASP A 47 -3.50 0.98 -25.31
CA ASP A 47 -3.32 0.80 -26.74
C ASP A 47 -2.32 -0.33 -27.06
N PRO A 48 -2.78 -1.51 -27.53
CA PRO A 48 -1.92 -2.66 -27.82
C PRO A 48 -0.99 -2.41 -29.02
N THR A 49 -1.21 -1.36 -29.81
CA THR A 49 -0.33 -1.02 -30.94
C THR A 49 0.99 -0.37 -30.50
N LEU A 50 1.08 0.05 -29.23
CA LEU A 50 2.30 0.60 -28.64
C LEU A 50 3.33 -0.51 -28.35
N VAL A 51 4.60 -0.12 -28.34
CA VAL A 51 5.75 -1.02 -28.17
C VAL A 51 5.71 -1.78 -26.84
N ASN A 52 5.21 -1.14 -25.78
CA ASN A 52 5.04 -1.73 -24.46
C ASN A 52 3.88 -1.02 -23.72
N PRO A 53 3.33 -1.62 -22.64
CA PRO A 53 2.20 -1.05 -21.91
C PRO A 53 2.63 -0.02 -20.85
N CYS A 54 3.90 0.39 -20.78
CA CYS A 54 4.44 1.18 -19.67
C CYS A 54 3.95 2.62 -19.64
N THR A 55 3.38 3.12 -20.75
CA THR A 55 2.71 4.42 -20.82
C THR A 55 1.22 4.35 -20.53
N TRP A 56 0.67 3.15 -20.33
CA TRP A 56 -0.75 2.99 -20.04
C TRP A 56 -1.04 3.42 -18.61
N PHE A 57 -2.16 4.12 -18.41
CA PHE A 57 -2.62 4.43 -17.07
C PHE A 57 -2.88 3.14 -16.31
N HIS A 58 -2.66 3.19 -15.00
CA HIS A 58 -2.86 2.06 -14.10
C HIS A 58 -1.88 0.89 -14.29
N VAL A 59 -0.87 1.06 -15.14
CA VAL A 59 0.21 0.10 -15.34
C VAL A 59 1.53 0.73 -14.88
N THR A 60 2.36 -0.05 -14.18
CA THR A 60 3.73 0.37 -13.82
C THR A 60 4.72 -0.67 -14.31
N CYS A 61 5.81 -0.21 -14.93
CA CYS A 61 6.90 -1.05 -15.39
C CYS A 61 8.18 -0.86 -14.55
N ASN A 62 9.09 -1.82 -14.64
CA ASN A 62 10.47 -1.68 -14.17
C ASN A 62 11.36 -1.00 -15.23
N ASN A 63 12.67 -0.88 -14.92
CA ASN A 63 13.66 -0.29 -15.82
C ASN A 63 13.87 -1.07 -17.13
N ASP A 64 13.43 -2.33 -17.19
CA ASP A 64 13.50 -3.18 -18.38
C ASP A 64 12.23 -3.07 -19.24
N ASN A 65 11.36 -2.09 -18.95
CA ASN A 65 10.05 -1.88 -19.61
C ASN A 65 9.09 -3.08 -19.50
N SER A 66 9.18 -3.85 -18.42
CA SER A 66 8.28 -4.97 -18.14
C SER A 66 7.33 -4.65 -17.00
N VAL A 67 6.06 -5.07 -17.14
CA VAL A 67 4.98 -4.78 -16.19
C VAL A 67 5.25 -5.43 -14.84
N ILE A 68 5.29 -4.61 -13.80
CA ILE A 68 5.44 -5.03 -12.41
C ILE A 68 4.20 -4.74 -11.55
N ARG A 69 3.31 -3.85 -11.98
CA ARG A 69 2.06 -3.54 -11.26
C ARG A 69 0.94 -3.20 -12.23
N VAL A 70 -0.26 -3.69 -11.90
CA VAL A 70 -1.53 -3.26 -12.48
C VAL A 70 -2.45 -2.86 -11.33
N ASP A 71 -2.94 -1.61 -11.33
CA ASP A 71 -3.82 -1.07 -10.28
C ASP A 71 -5.11 -0.47 -10.85
N LEU A 72 -6.15 -1.28 -10.84
CA LEU A 72 -7.50 -0.93 -11.30
C LEU A 72 -8.51 -0.93 -10.14
N GLY A 73 -8.04 -0.64 -8.91
CA GLY A 73 -8.92 -0.56 -7.75
C GLY A 73 -9.98 0.55 -7.88
N ASN A 74 -11.21 0.29 -7.43
CA ASN A 74 -12.33 1.26 -7.47
C ASN A 74 -12.67 1.82 -8.86
N ALA A 75 -12.49 1.02 -9.92
CA ALA A 75 -12.69 1.47 -11.30
C ALA A 75 -14.13 1.25 -11.82
N ALA A 76 -15.00 0.62 -11.02
CA ALA A 76 -16.35 0.19 -11.41
C ALA A 76 -16.38 -0.76 -12.63
N LEU A 77 -15.31 -1.55 -12.80
CA LEU A 77 -15.19 -2.53 -13.88
C LEU A 77 -16.09 -3.73 -13.63
N PHE A 78 -16.68 -4.29 -14.68
CA PHE A 78 -17.39 -5.58 -14.64
C PHE A 78 -16.98 -6.47 -15.80
N GLY A 79 -17.35 -7.75 -15.77
CA GLY A 79 -16.88 -8.76 -16.72
C GLY A 79 -16.20 -9.90 -16.00
N THR A 80 -15.22 -10.56 -16.62
CA THR A 80 -14.45 -11.65 -16.00
C THR A 80 -12.94 -11.47 -16.20
N LEU A 81 -12.14 -12.17 -15.41
CA LEU A 81 -10.70 -12.26 -15.66
C LEU A 81 -10.39 -13.23 -16.79
N VAL A 82 -9.19 -13.08 -17.36
CA VAL A 82 -8.73 -13.87 -18.50
C VAL A 82 -7.45 -14.65 -18.15
N PRO A 83 -7.25 -15.86 -18.69
CA PRO A 83 -6.07 -16.68 -18.42
C PRO A 83 -4.75 -16.04 -18.92
N GLN A 84 -4.84 -15.17 -19.93
CA GLN A 84 -3.69 -14.45 -20.51
C GLN A 84 -2.96 -13.60 -19.46
N LEU A 85 -3.62 -13.18 -18.38
CA LEU A 85 -2.95 -12.49 -17.27
C LEU A 85 -1.78 -13.28 -16.70
N GLY A 86 -1.81 -14.61 -16.76
CA GLY A 86 -0.68 -15.47 -16.34
C GLY A 86 0.59 -15.35 -17.19
N GLN A 87 0.58 -14.53 -18.25
CA GLN A 87 1.74 -14.23 -19.10
C GLN A 87 2.63 -13.11 -18.53
N LEU A 88 2.13 -12.31 -17.58
CA LEU A 88 2.85 -11.17 -16.98
C LEU A 88 3.89 -11.62 -15.94
N LYS A 89 4.98 -12.29 -16.38
CA LYS A 89 5.91 -13.01 -15.49
C LYS A 89 6.62 -12.14 -14.44
N ASN A 90 6.77 -10.84 -14.71
CA ASN A 90 7.41 -9.91 -13.79
C ASN A 90 6.43 -9.16 -12.88
N LEU A 91 5.12 -9.45 -13.00
CA LEU A 91 4.09 -8.81 -12.19
C LEU A 91 4.31 -9.12 -10.71
N GLN A 92 4.34 -8.06 -9.90
CA GLN A 92 4.50 -8.09 -8.45
C GLN A 92 3.20 -7.69 -7.73
N TYR A 93 2.39 -6.81 -8.32
CA TYR A 93 1.18 -6.30 -7.69
C TYR A 93 0.01 -6.36 -8.67
N LEU A 94 -1.01 -7.13 -8.35
CA LEU A 94 -2.27 -7.18 -9.10
C LEU A 94 -3.41 -6.71 -8.20
N GLU A 95 -3.84 -5.47 -8.41
CA GLU A 95 -4.80 -4.76 -7.58
C GLU A 95 -6.09 -4.53 -8.39
N LEU A 96 -7.11 -5.33 -8.12
CA LEU A 96 -8.41 -5.30 -8.84
C LEU A 96 -9.59 -5.11 -7.88
N TYR A 97 -9.31 -4.65 -6.66
CA TYR A 97 -10.26 -4.57 -5.57
C TYR A 97 -11.38 -3.55 -5.80
N SER A 98 -12.52 -3.74 -5.13
CA SER A 98 -13.67 -2.81 -5.20
C SER A 98 -14.14 -2.55 -6.62
N ASN A 99 -14.39 -3.63 -7.36
CA ASN A 99 -15.01 -3.61 -8.68
C ASN A 99 -16.23 -4.56 -8.69
N ASN A 100 -16.83 -4.75 -9.86
CA ASN A 100 -17.94 -5.65 -10.09
C ASN A 100 -17.53 -6.83 -10.98
N ILE A 101 -16.25 -7.26 -10.90
CA ILE A 101 -15.71 -8.37 -11.69
C ILE A 101 -16.27 -9.69 -11.17
N SER A 102 -16.63 -10.58 -12.10
CA SER A 102 -17.34 -11.84 -11.84
C SER A 102 -16.59 -13.02 -12.44
N GLY A 103 -17.19 -14.22 -12.36
CA GLY A 103 -16.59 -15.46 -12.86
C GLY A 103 -15.58 -16.05 -11.88
N THR A 104 -14.79 -17.02 -12.35
CA THR A 104 -13.78 -17.71 -11.53
C THR A 104 -12.43 -17.02 -11.60
N ILE A 105 -11.61 -17.22 -10.57
CA ILE A 105 -10.20 -16.81 -10.59
C ILE A 105 -9.45 -17.77 -11.54
N PRO A 106 -8.79 -17.30 -12.62
CA PRO A 106 -8.05 -18.16 -13.54
C PRO A 106 -6.89 -18.86 -12.84
N SER A 107 -6.68 -20.16 -13.11
CA SER A 107 -5.59 -20.93 -12.51
C SER A 107 -4.22 -20.46 -13.01
N GLU A 108 -4.16 -19.83 -14.18
CA GLU A 108 -2.97 -19.26 -14.79
C GLU A 108 -2.38 -18.10 -13.97
N LEU A 109 -3.14 -17.47 -13.07
CA LEU A 109 -2.57 -16.52 -12.10
C LEU A 109 -1.50 -17.18 -11.20
N GLY A 110 -1.56 -18.50 -11.02
CA GLY A 110 -0.50 -19.28 -10.35
C GLY A 110 0.84 -19.28 -11.09
N ASN A 111 0.90 -18.80 -12.34
CA ASN A 111 2.15 -18.68 -13.10
C ASN A 111 2.90 -17.37 -12.82
N LEU A 112 2.36 -16.48 -12.01
CA LEU A 112 2.93 -15.17 -11.67
C LEU A 112 3.93 -15.29 -10.52
N THR A 113 5.00 -16.05 -10.69
CA THR A 113 5.93 -16.43 -9.60
C THR A 113 6.64 -15.26 -8.89
N ASN A 114 6.57 -14.05 -9.48
CA ASN A 114 7.06 -12.80 -8.88
C ASN A 114 6.02 -12.02 -8.07
N LEU A 115 4.77 -12.50 -7.99
CA LEU A 115 3.67 -11.81 -7.35
C LEU A 115 3.89 -11.67 -5.84
N ILE A 116 3.75 -10.45 -5.35
CA ILE A 116 3.87 -10.02 -3.96
C ILE A 116 2.49 -9.73 -3.37
N SER A 117 1.60 -9.11 -4.14
CA SER A 117 0.23 -8.76 -3.73
C SER A 117 -0.79 -9.22 -4.77
N LEU A 118 -1.82 -9.93 -4.31
CA LEU A 118 -3.00 -10.28 -5.09
C LEU A 118 -4.25 -9.83 -4.33
N ASP A 119 -4.86 -8.75 -4.83
CA ASP A 119 -5.99 -8.09 -4.17
C ASP A 119 -7.22 -8.07 -5.07
N LEU A 120 -8.12 -9.01 -4.80
CA LEU A 120 -9.37 -9.24 -5.53
C LEU A 120 -10.61 -8.99 -4.67
N TYR A 121 -10.44 -8.41 -3.49
CA TYR A 121 -11.51 -8.20 -2.52
C TYR A 121 -12.58 -7.21 -3.01
N LEU A 122 -13.80 -7.31 -2.46
CA LEU A 122 -14.96 -6.51 -2.88
C LEU A 122 -15.20 -6.63 -4.40
N ASN A 123 -15.47 -7.85 -4.84
CA ASN A 123 -15.86 -8.19 -6.20
C ASN A 123 -16.97 -9.25 -6.17
N ASN A 124 -17.31 -9.82 -7.32
CA ASN A 124 -18.33 -10.85 -7.47
C ASN A 124 -17.75 -12.19 -7.96
N PHE A 125 -16.51 -12.52 -7.59
CA PHE A 125 -15.86 -13.78 -7.96
C PHE A 125 -16.58 -14.99 -7.36
N THR A 126 -16.67 -16.08 -8.13
CA THR A 126 -17.32 -17.34 -7.76
C THR A 126 -16.39 -18.54 -7.99
N GLY A 127 -16.83 -19.72 -7.57
CA GLY A 127 -16.05 -20.95 -7.73
C GLY A 127 -14.90 -21.08 -6.73
N PRO A 128 -14.04 -22.11 -6.90
CA PRO A 128 -12.97 -22.40 -5.97
C PRO A 128 -11.80 -21.40 -6.06
N ILE A 129 -11.08 -21.26 -4.95
CA ILE A 129 -9.73 -20.67 -4.97
C ILE A 129 -8.82 -21.67 -5.72
N PRO A 130 -8.11 -21.26 -6.78
CA PRO A 130 -7.27 -22.18 -7.54
C PRO A 130 -6.09 -22.71 -6.72
N ASP A 131 -5.87 -24.02 -6.74
CA ASP A 131 -4.72 -24.66 -6.07
C ASP A 131 -3.38 -24.12 -6.55
N SER A 132 -3.32 -23.66 -7.81
CA SER A 132 -2.13 -23.08 -8.45
C SER A 132 -1.65 -21.79 -7.79
N LEU A 133 -2.50 -21.10 -7.01
CA LEU A 133 -2.04 -19.94 -6.23
C LEU A 133 -1.00 -20.33 -5.17
N GLY A 134 -0.93 -21.61 -4.77
CA GLY A 134 0.14 -22.12 -3.91
C GLY A 134 1.55 -22.06 -4.53
N ASN A 135 1.67 -21.86 -5.85
CA ASN A 135 2.96 -21.70 -6.53
C ASN A 135 3.58 -20.31 -6.34
N LEU A 136 2.82 -19.36 -5.79
CA LEU A 136 3.23 -17.96 -5.64
C LEU A 136 4.08 -17.77 -4.38
N LEU A 137 5.27 -18.35 -4.35
CA LEU A 137 6.12 -18.44 -3.15
C LEU A 137 6.61 -17.07 -2.61
N LYS A 138 6.54 -16.01 -3.43
CA LYS A 138 6.87 -14.62 -3.04
C LYS A 138 5.67 -13.83 -2.52
N LEU A 139 4.47 -14.40 -2.55
CA LEU A 139 3.23 -13.72 -2.20
C LEU A 139 3.22 -13.38 -0.70
N ARG A 140 2.94 -12.12 -0.39
CA ARG A 140 2.88 -11.57 0.96
C ARG A 140 1.46 -11.14 1.34
N PHE A 141 0.67 -10.69 0.37
CA PHE A 141 -0.69 -10.21 0.58
C PHE A 141 -1.64 -10.96 -0.34
N LEU A 142 -2.62 -11.65 0.25
CA LEU A 142 -3.69 -12.32 -0.47
C LEU A 142 -5.04 -11.89 0.14
N ARG A 143 -5.75 -11.00 -0.53
CA ARG A 143 -7.08 -10.53 -0.10
C ARG A 143 -8.14 -10.92 -1.12
N LEU A 144 -8.96 -11.88 -0.74
CA LEU A 144 -10.07 -12.42 -1.53
C LEU A 144 -11.43 -12.19 -0.85
N ASN A 145 -11.46 -11.42 0.24
CA ASN A 145 -12.64 -11.20 1.04
C ASN A 145 -13.76 -10.46 0.30
N ASN A 146 -15.00 -10.59 0.77
CA ASN A 146 -16.18 -9.98 0.17
C ASN A 146 -16.35 -10.37 -1.31
N ASN A 147 -16.44 -11.68 -1.54
CA ASN A 147 -16.74 -12.29 -2.83
C ASN A 147 -17.78 -13.41 -2.64
N SER A 148 -18.02 -14.23 -3.66
CA SER A 148 -18.86 -15.43 -3.62
C SER A 148 -18.06 -16.72 -3.86
N LEU A 149 -16.77 -16.74 -3.47
CA LEU A 149 -15.90 -17.92 -3.62
C LEU A 149 -16.42 -19.09 -2.80
N SER A 150 -16.32 -20.30 -3.34
CA SER A 150 -16.86 -21.53 -2.74
C SER A 150 -15.83 -22.65 -2.71
N GLY A 151 -16.19 -23.80 -2.13
CA GLY A 151 -15.27 -24.94 -2.00
C GLY A 151 -14.25 -24.76 -0.87
N THR A 152 -13.25 -25.64 -0.86
CA THR A 152 -12.25 -25.70 0.21
C THR A 152 -11.13 -24.68 0.04
N ILE A 153 -10.52 -24.26 1.14
CA ILE A 153 -9.25 -23.53 1.10
C ILE A 153 -8.14 -24.49 0.62
N PRO A 154 -7.44 -24.19 -0.49
CA PRO A 154 -6.36 -25.03 -0.99
C PRO A 154 -5.25 -25.23 0.03
N LYS A 155 -4.90 -26.49 0.32
CA LYS A 155 -3.75 -26.80 1.19
C LYS A 155 -2.42 -26.32 0.62
N SER A 156 -2.34 -26.13 -0.70
CA SER A 156 -1.15 -25.60 -1.38
C SER A 156 -0.79 -24.19 -0.91
N LEU A 157 -1.77 -23.38 -0.44
CA LEU A 157 -1.49 -22.05 0.11
C LEU A 157 -0.63 -22.09 1.38
N THR A 158 -0.60 -23.22 2.10
CA THR A 158 0.26 -23.39 3.29
C THR A 158 1.75 -23.41 2.95
N ALA A 159 2.11 -23.68 1.69
CA ALA A 159 3.49 -23.66 1.20
C ALA A 159 4.05 -22.23 1.07
N ILE A 160 3.19 -21.21 1.02
CA ILE A 160 3.59 -19.81 0.90
C ILE A 160 4.02 -19.29 2.27
N THR A 161 5.28 -19.55 2.61
CA THR A 161 5.88 -19.14 3.89
C THR A 161 6.05 -17.63 4.03
N ALA A 162 6.08 -16.89 2.91
CA ALA A 162 6.19 -15.44 2.87
C ALA A 162 4.87 -14.69 3.16
N LEU A 163 3.74 -15.39 3.29
CA LEU A 163 2.43 -14.77 3.43
C LEU A 163 2.29 -14.05 4.78
N GLN A 164 1.95 -12.75 4.73
CA GLN A 164 1.84 -11.87 5.90
C GLN A 164 0.41 -11.44 6.17
N VAL A 165 -0.38 -11.28 5.11
CA VAL A 165 -1.80 -10.93 5.18
C VAL A 165 -2.58 -11.92 4.35
N LEU A 166 -3.54 -12.57 4.99
CA LEU A 166 -4.56 -13.40 4.36
C LEU A 166 -5.92 -12.90 4.82
N ASP A 167 -6.80 -12.57 3.88
CA ASP A 167 -8.21 -12.30 4.17
C ASP A 167 -9.10 -13.02 3.18
N LEU A 168 -9.79 -14.06 3.66
CA LEU A 168 -10.75 -14.89 2.95
C LEU A 168 -12.18 -14.67 3.48
N SER A 169 -12.37 -13.69 4.36
CA SER A 169 -13.64 -13.47 5.05
C SER A 169 -14.77 -13.10 4.09
N ASN A 170 -16.02 -13.30 4.50
CA ASN A 170 -17.20 -12.93 3.71
C ASN A 170 -17.22 -13.62 2.33
N ASN A 171 -17.20 -14.96 2.34
CA ASN A 171 -17.29 -15.82 1.16
C ASN A 171 -18.22 -17.02 1.46
N LYS A 172 -18.23 -18.03 0.59
CA LYS A 172 -18.99 -19.28 0.72
C LYS A 172 -18.04 -20.49 0.85
N LEU A 173 -16.87 -20.29 1.43
CA LEU A 173 -15.86 -21.34 1.61
C LEU A 173 -16.33 -22.40 2.60
N SER A 174 -15.86 -23.63 2.42
CA SER A 174 -16.28 -24.80 3.19
C SER A 174 -15.11 -25.70 3.58
N GLY A 175 -15.33 -26.58 4.55
CA GLY A 175 -14.34 -27.56 4.99
C GLY A 175 -13.39 -27.03 6.06
N GLU A 176 -12.32 -27.78 6.31
CA GLU A 176 -11.36 -27.48 7.36
C GLU A 176 -10.42 -26.34 6.97
N VAL A 177 -10.23 -25.37 7.87
CA VAL A 177 -9.19 -24.35 7.75
C VAL A 177 -7.82 -25.01 7.97
N PRO A 178 -6.88 -24.91 7.01
CA PRO A 178 -5.53 -25.43 7.19
C PRO A 178 -4.87 -24.82 8.44
N SER A 179 -4.17 -25.64 9.21
CA SER A 179 -3.53 -25.24 10.47
C SER A 179 -1.99 -25.27 10.41
N THR A 180 -1.43 -25.58 9.25
CA THR A 180 0.01 -25.76 9.02
C THR A 180 0.62 -24.61 8.22
N GLY A 181 1.95 -24.50 8.24
CA GLY A 181 2.67 -23.49 7.48
C GLY A 181 2.30 -22.06 7.91
N SER A 182 2.18 -21.14 6.94
CA SER A 182 1.81 -19.75 7.18
C SER A 182 0.41 -19.59 7.80
N PHE A 183 -0.48 -20.57 7.63
CA PHE A 183 -1.84 -20.49 8.17
C PHE A 183 -1.90 -20.52 9.70
N SER A 184 -0.87 -21.07 10.36
CA SER A 184 -0.75 -21.01 11.82
C SER A 184 -0.62 -19.59 12.38
N LEU A 185 -0.29 -18.60 11.53
CA LEU A 185 -0.09 -17.21 11.92
C LEU A 185 -1.37 -16.35 11.82
N PHE A 186 -2.40 -16.83 11.11
CA PHE A 186 -3.60 -16.03 10.85
C PHE A 186 -4.66 -16.22 11.94
N THR A 187 -5.40 -15.13 12.18
CA THR A 187 -6.42 -15.09 13.22
C THR A 187 -7.79 -15.46 12.65
N PRO A 188 -8.79 -15.79 13.50
CA PRO A 188 -10.16 -16.04 13.04
C PRO A 188 -10.77 -14.98 12.13
N ILE A 189 -10.30 -13.74 12.21
CA ILE A 189 -10.76 -12.62 11.39
C ILE A 189 -10.54 -12.91 9.91
N SER A 190 -9.43 -13.56 9.54
CA SER A 190 -9.09 -13.93 8.16
C SER A 190 -10.07 -14.91 7.52
N PHE A 191 -10.87 -15.62 8.31
CA PHE A 191 -11.80 -16.66 7.84
C PHE A 191 -13.26 -16.37 8.17
N GLY A 192 -13.53 -15.22 8.82
CA GLY A 192 -14.85 -14.85 9.30
C GLY A 192 -15.92 -14.86 8.21
N ASN A 193 -17.18 -15.02 8.61
CA ASN A 193 -18.32 -14.98 7.68
C ASN A 193 -18.23 -15.99 6.52
N ASN A 194 -17.73 -17.20 6.80
CA ASN A 194 -17.82 -18.38 5.94
C ASN A 194 -18.50 -19.52 6.73
N PRO A 195 -19.82 -19.70 6.63
CA PRO A 195 -20.60 -20.52 7.56
C PRO A 195 -20.28 -22.03 7.48
N ALA A 196 -19.70 -22.49 6.37
CA ALA A 196 -19.35 -23.89 6.15
C ALA A 196 -17.90 -24.22 6.47
N LEU A 197 -17.09 -23.25 6.91
CA LEU A 197 -15.74 -23.51 7.42
C LEU A 197 -15.79 -24.08 8.84
N CYS A 198 -14.82 -24.93 9.15
CA CYS A 198 -14.62 -25.50 10.47
C CYS A 198 -13.12 -25.60 10.80
N GLY A 199 -12.80 -25.87 12.07
CA GLY A 199 -11.41 -26.06 12.50
C GLY A 199 -10.76 -24.79 13.09
N PRO A 200 -9.44 -24.78 13.30
CA PRO A 200 -8.74 -23.68 13.96
C PRO A 200 -9.03 -22.34 13.29
N GLY A 201 -9.35 -21.31 14.08
CA GLY A 201 -9.72 -20.00 13.53
C GLY A 201 -11.20 -19.84 13.17
N THR A 202 -12.05 -20.84 13.42
CA THR A 202 -13.51 -20.75 13.16
C THR A 202 -14.33 -20.88 14.45
N SER A 203 -15.63 -20.56 14.39
CA SER A 203 -16.55 -20.72 15.52
C SER A 203 -17.03 -22.15 15.73
N LYS A 204 -16.69 -23.10 14.83
CA LYS A 204 -17.21 -24.46 14.84
C LYS A 204 -16.11 -25.52 14.64
N PRO A 205 -15.98 -26.51 15.53
CA PRO A 205 -15.08 -27.65 15.30
C PRO A 205 -15.57 -28.50 14.12
N CYS A 206 -14.66 -29.11 13.37
CA CYS A 206 -15.05 -30.01 12.28
C CYS A 206 -15.74 -31.27 12.80
N SER A 207 -16.58 -31.91 11.97
CA SER A 207 -17.28 -33.15 12.34
C SER A 207 -16.27 -34.23 12.76
N GLY A 208 -16.40 -34.74 13.99
CA GLY A 208 -15.48 -35.73 14.56
C GLY A 208 -14.32 -35.15 15.38
N ALA A 209 -14.13 -33.82 15.40
CA ALA A 209 -13.16 -33.17 16.28
C ALA A 209 -13.76 -32.92 17.68
N PRO A 210 -12.94 -32.98 18.76
CA PRO A 210 -13.37 -32.55 20.09
C PRO A 210 -13.88 -31.10 20.07
N PRO A 211 -14.84 -30.73 20.93
CA PRO A 211 -15.24 -29.34 21.08
C PRO A 211 -14.03 -28.49 21.47
N PHE A 212 -13.97 -27.25 20.95
CA PHE A 212 -12.92 -26.32 21.37
C PHE A 212 -12.95 -26.17 22.89
N SER A 213 -11.78 -26.30 23.52
CA SER A 213 -11.66 -26.08 24.96
C SER A 213 -12.11 -24.65 25.29
N PRO A 214 -12.92 -24.45 26.34
CA PRO A 214 -13.30 -23.11 26.75
C PRO A 214 -12.03 -22.28 27.02
N PRO A 215 -12.03 -20.97 26.69
CA PRO A 215 -10.91 -20.12 27.04
C PRO A 215 -10.66 -20.21 28.55
N PRO A 216 -9.40 -20.26 29.00
CA PRO A 216 -9.09 -20.30 30.43
C PRO A 216 -9.75 -19.12 31.14
N PRO A 217 -10.19 -19.28 32.40
CA PRO A 217 -10.79 -18.20 33.17
C PRO A 217 -9.89 -16.97 33.13
N TYR A 218 -10.44 -15.85 32.68
CA TYR A 218 -9.74 -14.58 32.71
C TYR A 218 -9.56 -14.17 34.18
N ASN A 219 -8.37 -14.42 34.73
CA ASN A 219 -7.97 -13.87 36.01
C ASN A 219 -7.41 -12.46 35.75
N PRO A 220 -8.11 -11.39 36.15
CA PRO A 220 -7.54 -10.05 36.07
C PRO A 220 -6.26 -10.00 36.92
N PRO A 221 -5.19 -9.35 36.45
CA PRO A 221 -3.97 -9.22 37.25
C PRO A 221 -4.27 -8.43 38.53
N THR A 222 -3.95 -9.03 39.67
CA THR A 222 -4.02 -8.42 41.00
C THR A 222 -3.11 -7.19 41.04
N PRO A 223 -3.53 -6.06 41.65
CA PRO A 223 -2.64 -4.90 41.80
C PRO A 223 -1.46 -5.29 42.70
N GLU A 224 -0.25 -5.20 42.16
CA GLU A 224 1.00 -5.41 42.90
C GLU A 224 1.08 -4.42 44.07
N GLN A 225 1.09 -4.97 45.29
CA GLN A 225 1.58 -4.26 46.46
C GLN A 225 3.11 -4.32 46.45
N SER A 226 3.73 -3.14 46.50
CA SER A 226 5.17 -2.92 46.63
C SER A 226 5.77 -3.74 47.79
N PRO A 227 6.88 -4.48 47.59
CA PRO A 227 7.57 -5.13 48.70
C PRO A 227 8.43 -4.10 49.45
N GLY A 228 8.22 -4.05 50.76
CA GLY A 228 9.11 -3.37 51.69
C GLY A 228 10.51 -3.97 51.68
N SER A 229 11.49 -3.08 51.84
CA SER A 229 12.92 -3.39 51.86
C SER A 229 13.32 -4.20 53.10
N SER A 230 14.02 -5.32 52.89
CA SER A 230 14.91 -5.90 53.91
C SER A 230 16.25 -6.27 53.27
N SER A 231 17.31 -5.77 53.90
CA SER A 231 18.71 -5.82 53.49
C SER A 231 19.35 -7.20 53.53
N SER A 232 20.18 -7.53 52.54
CA SER A 232 21.35 -8.41 52.73
C SER A 232 22.44 -8.10 51.69
N SER A 233 23.67 -8.07 52.18
CA SER A 233 24.89 -7.56 51.58
C SER A 233 25.59 -8.56 50.66
N THR A 234 25.59 -8.31 49.36
CA THR A 234 26.41 -9.02 48.35
C THR A 234 26.94 -8.03 47.31
N GLY A 235 27.76 -7.07 47.74
CA GLY A 235 28.22 -5.94 46.90
C GLY A 235 29.59 -6.09 46.23
N ALA A 236 30.37 -7.13 46.54
CA ALA A 236 31.80 -7.15 46.18
C ALA A 236 32.18 -8.05 44.99
N ILE A 237 31.33 -8.98 44.55
CA ILE A 237 31.68 -9.97 43.51
C ILE A 237 31.16 -9.56 42.12
N ALA A 238 30.09 -8.76 42.05
CA ALA A 238 29.51 -8.32 40.77
C ALA A 238 30.30 -7.19 40.08
N GLY A 239 31.18 -6.47 40.80
CA GLY A 239 31.93 -5.33 40.26
C GLY A 239 33.12 -5.74 39.35
N GLY A 240 33.74 -6.89 39.60
CA GLY A 240 34.95 -7.31 38.86
C GLY A 240 34.66 -7.83 37.45
N VAL A 241 33.55 -8.54 37.25
CA VAL A 241 33.21 -9.18 35.97
C VAL A 241 32.75 -8.15 34.93
N ALA A 242 32.08 -7.08 35.36
CA ALA A 242 31.58 -6.03 34.48
C ALA A 242 32.72 -5.18 33.86
N ALA A 243 33.79 -4.92 34.61
CA ALA A 243 34.94 -4.16 34.12
C ALA A 243 35.78 -4.95 33.10
N GLY A 244 35.89 -6.27 33.26
CA GLY A 244 36.61 -7.14 32.32
C GLY A 244 35.93 -7.25 30.95
N ALA A 245 34.59 -7.33 30.92
CA ALA A 245 33.82 -7.41 29.68
C ALA A 245 33.85 -6.10 28.87
N ALA A 246 33.83 -4.94 29.53
CA ALA A 246 33.86 -3.64 28.86
C ALA A 246 35.18 -3.40 28.09
N LEU A 247 36.31 -3.88 28.62
CA LEU A 247 37.62 -3.76 27.96
C LEU A 247 37.78 -4.69 26.74
N LEU A 248 37.13 -5.87 26.77
CA LEU A 248 37.16 -6.83 25.66
C LEU A 248 36.43 -6.34 24.40
N PHE A 249 35.45 -5.44 24.53
CA PHE A 249 34.71 -4.88 23.38
C PHE A 249 35.21 -3.49 22.93
N ALA A 250 35.83 -2.71 23.82
CA ALA A 250 36.30 -1.37 23.49
C ALA A 250 37.54 -1.38 22.56
N ILE A 251 38.48 -2.30 22.77
CA ILE A 251 39.74 -2.34 22.00
C ILE A 251 39.50 -2.71 20.52
N PRO A 252 38.68 -3.73 20.18
CA PRO A 252 38.34 -4.01 18.79
C PRO A 252 37.53 -2.89 18.13
N ALA A 253 36.62 -2.23 18.87
CA ALA A 253 35.79 -1.14 18.34
C ALA A 253 36.62 0.12 18.03
N ILE A 254 37.62 0.44 18.87
CA ILE A 254 38.56 1.53 18.63
C ILE A 254 39.50 1.17 17.48
N GLY A 255 39.95 -0.09 17.39
CA GLY A 255 40.71 -0.59 16.25
C GLY A 255 39.94 -0.50 14.93
N PHE A 256 38.66 -0.86 14.92
CA PHE A 256 37.77 -0.73 13.77
C PHE A 256 37.51 0.73 13.39
N ALA A 257 37.33 1.61 14.37
CA ALA A 257 37.18 3.05 14.14
C ALA A 257 38.47 3.68 13.59
N TYR A 258 39.65 3.25 14.05
CA TYR A 258 40.94 3.70 13.55
C TYR A 258 41.24 3.16 12.14
N TRP A 259 40.83 1.91 11.86
CA TRP A 259 40.97 1.29 10.54
C TRP A 259 40.03 1.94 9.50
N ARG A 260 38.81 2.33 9.89
CA ARG A 260 37.90 3.12 9.03
C ARG A 260 38.46 4.49 8.66
N ARG A 261 39.32 5.06 9.50
CA ARG A 261 39.98 6.36 9.25
C ARG A 261 41.24 6.26 8.39
N ARG A 262 41.71 5.05 8.05
CA ARG A 262 42.97 4.83 7.29
C ARG A 262 42.79 3.96 6.04
N LYS A 263 41.75 4.18 5.23
CA LYS A 263 41.75 3.72 3.83
C LYS A 263 41.84 4.88 2.84
N PRO A 264 42.59 4.71 1.74
CA PRO A 264 43.04 5.81 0.87
C PRO A 264 41.97 6.20 -0.16
N GLN A 265 42.11 7.42 -0.67
CA GLN A 265 41.27 8.03 -1.71
C GLN A 265 41.22 7.18 -3.00
N GLU A 266 40.01 6.84 -3.43
CA GLU A 266 39.70 6.71 -4.85
C GLU A 266 39.32 8.12 -5.33
N HIS A 267 40.20 8.73 -6.13
CA HIS A 267 39.93 9.99 -6.81
C HIS A 267 38.79 9.79 -7.80
N PHE A 268 37.61 10.33 -7.48
CA PHE A 268 36.65 10.74 -8.48
C PHE A 268 36.51 12.27 -8.39
N PHE A 269 36.59 12.90 -9.55
CA PHE A 269 36.75 14.33 -9.73
C PHE A 269 35.41 15.02 -9.42
N ASP A 270 35.22 15.50 -8.19
CA ASP A 270 34.10 16.38 -7.88
C ASP A 270 34.41 17.77 -8.44
N VAL A 271 33.81 18.07 -9.59
CA VAL A 271 33.61 19.45 -10.05
C VAL A 271 32.75 20.14 -8.97
N PRO A 272 33.16 21.28 -8.40
CA PRO A 272 32.31 22.00 -7.47
C PRO A 272 31.14 22.55 -8.29
N ALA A 273 29.99 21.90 -8.20
CA ALA A 273 28.74 22.52 -8.61
C ALA A 273 28.47 23.63 -7.59
N GLU A 274 28.75 24.85 -8.04
CA GLU A 274 28.19 26.08 -7.49
C GLU A 274 26.73 25.85 -7.07
N GLU A 275 26.39 26.39 -5.91
CA GLU A 275 25.00 26.66 -5.55
C GLU A 275 24.42 27.60 -6.62
N ASP A 276 23.78 27.01 -7.62
CA ASP A 276 22.94 27.72 -8.56
C ASP A 276 21.46 27.53 -8.14
N PRO A 277 20.63 28.60 -8.19
CA PRO A 277 19.27 28.59 -7.70
C PRO A 277 18.31 27.99 -8.75
N GLU A 278 17.26 27.32 -8.27
CA GLU A 278 16.08 26.90 -9.03
C GLU A 278 16.28 25.93 -10.21
N VAL A 279 16.10 24.62 -9.93
CA VAL A 279 15.60 23.66 -10.93
C VAL A 279 14.33 22.99 -10.41
N HIS A 280 13.22 23.30 -11.08
CA HIS A 280 11.83 23.08 -10.70
C HIS A 280 11.37 21.60 -10.83
N LEU A 281 11.20 20.90 -9.71
CA LEU A 281 10.05 20.00 -9.53
C LEU A 281 8.91 20.88 -9.00
N GLY A 282 7.82 21.04 -9.76
CA GLY A 282 6.77 22.03 -9.52
C GLY A 282 6.39 22.31 -8.05
N GLN A 283 7.02 23.34 -7.45
CA GLN A 283 6.59 24.08 -6.26
C GLN A 283 6.30 23.32 -4.94
N LEU A 284 6.94 22.18 -4.67
CA LEU A 284 6.79 21.53 -3.35
C LEU A 284 7.89 21.93 -2.36
N LYS A 285 7.51 22.52 -1.23
CA LYS A 285 8.44 22.84 -0.14
C LYS A 285 8.75 21.58 0.68
N ARG A 286 10.03 21.25 0.89
CA ARG A 286 10.44 20.26 1.88
C ARG A 286 10.49 20.93 3.26
N PHE A 287 9.64 20.48 4.17
CA PHE A 287 9.57 20.97 5.54
C PHE A 287 10.44 20.14 6.47
N SER A 288 11.05 20.77 7.48
CA SER A 288 11.69 20.00 8.57
C SER A 288 10.63 19.48 9.53
N LEU A 289 10.89 18.34 10.18
CA LEU A 289 9.99 17.81 11.21
C LEU A 289 9.78 18.83 12.35
N ARG A 290 10.84 19.56 12.71
CA ARG A 290 10.77 20.59 13.76
C ARG A 290 9.83 21.73 13.39
N GLU A 291 9.89 22.21 12.16
CA GLU A 291 9.00 23.26 11.65
C GLU A 291 7.53 22.84 11.74
N LEU A 292 7.19 21.61 11.34
CA LEU A 292 5.82 21.10 11.41
C LEU A 292 5.37 20.78 12.84
N GLN A 293 6.28 20.34 13.72
CA GLN A 293 5.99 20.19 15.14
C GLN A 293 5.63 21.53 15.77
N VAL A 294 6.41 22.58 15.52
CA VAL A 294 6.09 23.93 16.02
C VAL A 294 4.75 24.41 15.43
N ALA A 295 4.56 24.26 14.12
CA ALA A 295 3.35 24.71 13.45
C ALA A 295 2.07 24.04 13.96
N THR A 296 2.15 22.77 14.38
CA THR A 296 1.00 21.96 14.82
C THR A 296 0.87 21.82 16.34
N ASP A 297 1.69 22.55 17.10
CA ASP A 297 1.82 22.40 18.55
C ASP A 297 2.10 20.95 18.97
N THR A 298 3.19 20.40 18.45
CA THR A 298 3.65 19.01 18.64
C THR A 298 2.57 17.98 18.28
N PHE A 299 1.85 18.22 17.17
CA PHE A 299 0.72 17.38 16.75
C PHE A 299 -0.36 17.22 17.85
N SER A 300 -0.67 18.30 18.56
CA SER A 300 -1.65 18.28 19.65
C SER A 300 -3.04 17.84 19.18
N ASN A 301 -3.73 17.06 20.02
CA ASN A 301 -5.08 16.57 19.74
C ASN A 301 -6.10 17.71 19.51
N LYS A 302 -5.85 18.91 20.08
CA LYS A 302 -6.71 20.10 19.89
C LYS A 302 -6.70 20.64 18.46
N ASN A 303 -5.68 20.30 17.68
CA ASN A 303 -5.50 20.74 16.30
C ASN A 303 -6.00 19.70 15.28
N ILE A 304 -6.62 18.59 15.70
CA ILE A 304 -7.07 17.55 14.76
C ILE A 304 -8.26 18.06 13.94
N LEU A 305 -8.09 18.04 12.61
CA LEU A 305 -9.13 18.35 11.64
C LEU A 305 -9.91 17.11 11.20
N GLY A 306 -9.30 15.93 11.29
CA GLY A 306 -9.94 14.67 10.90
C GLY A 306 -9.11 13.44 11.26
N ARG A 307 -9.78 12.31 11.42
CA ARG A 307 -9.19 10.98 11.68
C ARG A 307 -9.74 10.01 10.63
N GLY A 308 -8.87 9.23 9.98
CA GLY A 308 -9.27 8.22 9.01
C GLY A 308 -8.28 7.06 8.94
N GLY A 309 -8.56 6.07 8.08
CA GLY A 309 -7.73 4.86 7.91
C GLY A 309 -6.27 5.14 7.51
N PHE A 310 -6.03 6.30 6.88
CA PHE A 310 -4.73 6.73 6.38
C PHE A 310 -4.01 7.74 7.29
N GLY A 311 -4.41 7.82 8.57
CA GLY A 311 -3.76 8.65 9.57
C GLY A 311 -4.59 9.85 10.04
N LYS A 312 -3.92 10.79 10.72
CA LYS A 312 -4.54 11.97 11.34
C LYS A 312 -4.16 13.24 10.57
N VAL A 313 -5.11 14.16 10.44
CA VAL A 313 -4.87 15.48 9.83
C VAL A 313 -4.91 16.54 10.92
N TYR A 314 -3.87 17.37 10.99
CA TYR A 314 -3.73 18.45 11.97
C TYR A 314 -3.77 19.81 11.29
N LYS A 315 -4.39 20.79 11.93
CA LYS A 315 -4.26 22.20 11.60
C LYS A 315 -2.89 22.68 12.08
N GLY A 316 -2.18 23.38 11.23
CA GLY A 316 -0.93 24.05 11.59
C GLY A 316 -0.91 25.50 11.14
N ARG A 317 -0.09 26.31 11.82
CA ARG A 317 0.27 27.66 11.39
C ARG A 317 1.79 27.73 11.22
N LEU A 318 2.24 27.97 10.00
CA LEU A 318 3.66 28.14 9.67
C LEU A 318 4.19 29.47 10.25
N THR A 319 5.51 29.65 10.24
CA THR A 319 6.19 30.82 10.81
C THR A 319 5.85 32.13 10.09
N ASP A 320 5.49 32.05 8.81
CA ASP A 320 4.99 33.16 8.00
C ASP A 320 3.51 33.49 8.27
N GLY A 321 2.85 32.77 9.18
CA GLY A 321 1.44 32.92 9.51
C GLY A 321 0.48 32.09 8.65
N THR A 322 0.98 31.41 7.61
CA THR A 322 0.17 30.60 6.68
C THR A 322 -0.49 29.42 7.40
N LEU A 323 -1.80 29.24 7.18
CA LEU A 323 -2.54 28.08 7.69
C LEU A 323 -2.40 26.88 6.76
N VAL A 324 -2.08 25.73 7.34
CA VAL A 324 -1.88 24.46 6.63
C VAL A 324 -2.64 23.31 7.28
N ALA A 325 -2.94 22.29 6.48
CA ALA A 325 -3.39 20.99 6.94
C ALA A 325 -2.25 19.98 6.79
N VAL A 326 -1.77 19.43 7.90
CA VAL A 326 -0.67 18.46 7.95
C VAL A 326 -1.23 17.07 8.16
N LYS A 327 -1.19 16.23 7.12
CA LYS A 327 -1.60 14.83 7.19
C LYS A 327 -0.40 13.99 7.62
N ARG A 328 -0.50 13.39 8.81
CA ARG A 328 0.47 12.43 9.34
C ARG A 328 0.04 11.03 8.94
N LEU A 329 0.81 10.41 8.06
CA LEU A 329 0.53 9.06 7.59
C LEU A 329 0.85 8.06 8.70
N LYS A 330 0.13 6.94 8.70
CA LYS A 330 0.36 5.86 9.67
C LYS A 330 1.72 5.21 9.39
N GLU A 331 2.52 5.00 10.43
CA GLU A 331 3.83 4.34 10.33
C GLU A 331 3.61 2.86 9.96
N GLU A 332 3.75 2.52 8.68
CA GLU A 332 3.95 1.13 8.25
C GLU A 332 5.46 0.86 8.27
N ARG A 333 5.89 0.03 9.22
CA ARG A 333 7.29 -0.41 9.36
C ARG A 333 7.64 -1.46 8.30
N THR A 334 7.62 -1.07 7.03
CA THR A 334 8.09 -1.89 5.92
C THR A 334 9.43 -1.36 5.41
N PRO A 335 10.47 -2.23 5.26
CA PRO A 335 11.66 -1.87 4.50
C PRO A 335 11.24 -1.55 3.06
N GLY A 336 11.47 -0.30 2.62
CA GLY A 336 11.04 0.20 1.30
C GLY A 336 9.99 1.34 1.33
N GLY A 337 9.40 1.65 2.48
CA GLY A 337 8.40 2.73 2.61
C GLY A 337 8.94 4.14 2.35
N GLU A 338 10.26 4.33 2.29
CA GLU A 338 10.91 5.58 1.89
C GLU A 338 10.70 5.83 0.38
N LEU A 339 11.10 4.87 -0.45
CA LEU A 339 10.95 4.99 -1.90
C LEU A 339 9.48 5.09 -2.31
N GLN A 340 8.61 4.30 -1.67
CA GLN A 340 7.16 4.35 -1.92
C GLN A 340 6.54 5.72 -1.61
N PHE A 341 6.95 6.36 -0.51
CA PHE A 341 6.44 7.69 -0.17
C PHE A 341 7.02 8.78 -1.08
N GLN A 342 8.27 8.65 -1.53
CA GLN A 342 8.84 9.57 -2.53
C GLN A 342 8.08 9.49 -3.85
N THR A 343 7.82 8.27 -4.34
CA THR A 343 7.03 8.05 -5.56
C THR A 343 5.60 8.58 -5.40
N GLU A 344 4.96 8.39 -4.24
CA GLU A 344 3.62 8.93 -3.99
C GLU A 344 3.61 10.47 -3.98
N VAL A 345 4.59 11.10 -3.33
CA VAL A 345 4.76 12.57 -3.35
C VAL A 345 4.97 13.07 -4.77
N GLU A 346 5.82 12.40 -5.55
CA GLU A 346 6.12 12.74 -6.93
C GLU A 346 4.86 12.64 -7.81
N MET A 347 4.13 11.53 -7.74
CA MET A 347 2.87 11.35 -8.47
C MET A 347 1.79 12.38 -8.07
N ILE A 348 1.64 12.67 -6.78
CA ILE A 348 0.71 13.70 -6.30
C ILE A 348 1.14 15.11 -6.73
N SER A 349 2.45 15.37 -6.81
CA SER A 349 2.99 16.66 -7.25
C SER A 349 2.68 16.96 -8.72
N MET A 350 2.64 15.92 -9.53
CA MET A 350 2.37 15.99 -10.97
C MET A 350 0.88 16.05 -11.29
N ALA A 351 0.00 15.78 -10.32
CA ALA A 351 -1.45 15.83 -10.50
C ALA A 351 -1.94 17.29 -10.62
N VAL A 352 -2.18 17.74 -11.85
CA VAL A 352 -2.77 19.06 -12.15
C VAL A 352 -4.24 18.90 -12.50
N HIS A 353 -5.12 19.09 -11.53
CA HIS A 353 -6.57 19.10 -11.75
C HIS A 353 -7.23 20.25 -10.99
N ARG A 354 -8.16 20.95 -11.65
CA ARG A 354 -8.87 22.14 -11.11
C ARG A 354 -9.59 21.90 -9.77
N ASN A 355 -9.95 20.66 -9.46
CA ASN A 355 -10.69 20.30 -8.25
C ASN A 355 -9.88 19.45 -7.25
N LEU A 356 -8.60 19.19 -7.52
CA LEU A 356 -7.73 18.48 -6.57
C LEU A 356 -7.02 19.50 -5.67
N LEU A 357 -6.89 19.17 -4.38
CA LEU A 357 -6.07 19.95 -3.47
C LEU A 357 -4.60 19.81 -3.87
N ARG A 358 -4.01 20.91 -4.34
CA ARG A 358 -2.59 20.95 -4.66
C ARG A 358 -1.75 20.73 -3.39
N LEU A 359 -0.81 19.80 -3.46
CA LEU A 359 0.16 19.57 -2.39
C LEU A 359 1.06 20.82 -2.26
N ARG A 360 1.27 21.30 -1.04
CA ARG A 360 2.17 22.44 -0.74
C ARG A 360 3.59 21.97 -0.46
N GLY A 361 3.72 20.78 0.11
CA GLY A 361 5.01 20.23 0.48
C GLY A 361 4.89 18.96 1.30
N PHE A 362 6.02 18.49 1.79
CA PHE A 362 6.12 17.24 2.53
C PHE A 362 7.24 17.31 3.57
N CYS A 363 7.18 16.42 4.57
CA CYS A 363 8.29 16.13 5.46
C CYS A 363 8.48 14.62 5.53
N MET A 364 9.74 14.22 5.41
CA MET A 364 10.14 12.83 5.35
C MET A 364 11.36 12.64 6.25
N THR A 365 11.20 11.78 7.24
CA THR A 365 12.26 11.34 8.15
C THR A 365 12.12 9.83 8.35
N PRO A 366 13.13 9.15 8.94
CA PRO A 366 13.02 7.71 9.21
C PRO A 366 11.81 7.31 10.06
N THR A 367 11.22 8.25 10.82
CA THR A 367 10.10 8.01 11.73
C THR A 367 8.79 8.64 11.30
N GLU A 368 8.83 9.64 10.41
CA GLU A 368 7.67 10.48 10.08
C GLU A 368 7.54 10.69 8.58
N ARG A 369 6.33 10.47 8.09
CA ARG A 369 5.89 10.78 6.73
C ARG A 369 4.70 11.71 6.79
N LEU A 370 4.89 12.95 6.36
CA LEU A 370 3.92 14.04 6.51
C LEU A 370 3.67 14.70 5.15
N LEU A 371 2.40 14.91 4.83
CA LEU A 371 1.96 15.68 3.66
C LEU A 371 1.37 17.01 4.12
N VAL A 372 1.73 18.10 3.45
CA VAL A 372 1.30 19.46 3.79
C VAL A 372 0.40 19.99 2.68
N TYR A 373 -0.84 20.32 3.04
CA TYR A 373 -1.84 20.89 2.14
C TYR A 373 -2.24 22.31 2.58
N PRO A 374 -2.77 23.14 1.67
CA PRO A 374 -3.47 24.36 2.04
C PRO A 374 -4.61 24.05 3.03
N TYR A 375 -4.74 24.87 4.07
CA TYR A 375 -5.90 24.76 4.96
C TYR A 375 -7.17 25.23 4.26
N MET A 376 -8.22 24.41 4.29
CA MET A 376 -9.54 24.79 3.78
C MET A 376 -10.38 25.39 4.91
N VAL A 377 -10.60 26.71 4.85
CA VAL A 377 -11.37 27.45 5.86
C VAL A 377 -12.87 27.06 5.85
N ASN A 378 -13.40 26.69 4.68
CA ASN A 378 -14.83 26.48 4.42
C ASN A 378 -15.21 24.99 4.32
N GLY A 379 -14.70 24.15 5.23
CA GLY A 379 -14.98 22.72 5.29
C GLY A 379 -14.03 21.84 4.48
N SER A 380 -14.32 20.54 4.42
CA SER A 380 -13.49 19.53 3.75
C SER A 380 -13.73 19.47 2.22
N VAL A 381 -12.80 18.86 1.49
CA VAL A 381 -13.01 18.50 0.07
C VAL A 381 -14.27 17.65 -0.10
N ALA A 382 -14.50 16.71 0.82
CA ALA A 382 -15.67 15.84 0.78
C ALA A 382 -16.99 16.63 0.87
N SER A 383 -17.06 17.67 1.71
CA SER A 383 -18.23 18.57 1.76
C SER A 383 -18.38 19.43 0.52
N ARG A 384 -17.28 19.84 -0.12
CA ARG A 384 -17.28 20.61 -1.37
C ARG A 384 -17.75 19.77 -2.57
N LEU A 385 -17.34 18.50 -2.63
CA LEU A 385 -17.75 17.55 -3.68
C LEU A 385 -19.21 17.10 -3.53
N ARG A 386 -19.75 17.08 -2.30
CA ARG A 386 -21.16 16.76 -2.03
C ARG A 386 -22.13 17.94 -2.17
N GLY A 387 -21.63 19.14 -2.50
CA GLY A 387 -22.49 20.33 -2.70
C GLY A 387 -23.15 20.88 -1.44
N GLU A 388 -22.71 20.48 -0.25
CA GLU A 388 -23.27 20.96 1.02
C GLU A 388 -22.78 22.38 1.30
N ARG A 389 -23.61 23.39 1.08
CA ARG A 389 -23.38 24.73 1.64
C ARG A 389 -23.51 24.61 3.16
N ILE A 390 -22.38 24.70 3.86
CA ILE A 390 -22.39 24.89 5.32
C ILE A 390 -23.02 26.28 5.56
N ALA A 391 -24.22 26.29 6.11
CA ALA A 391 -24.83 27.50 6.66
C ALA A 391 -23.90 28.04 7.75
N GLN A 392 -23.28 29.18 7.48
CA GLN A 392 -22.59 29.94 8.51
C GLN A 392 -23.65 30.47 9.48
N GLY A 393 -23.75 29.81 10.63
CA GLY A 393 -24.36 30.39 11.81
C GLY A 393 -23.45 31.49 12.34
N GLU A 394 -23.61 32.70 11.80
CA GLU A 394 -23.12 33.92 12.42
C GLU A 394 -24.34 34.65 12.97
N LYS A 395 -24.50 34.60 14.30
CA LYS A 395 -25.42 35.47 15.03
C LYS A 395 -24.96 36.90 14.81
N VAL A 396 -25.61 37.62 13.89
CA VAL A 396 -25.62 39.08 13.92
C VAL A 396 -26.81 39.50 14.77
N GLY A 397 -26.50 40.29 15.79
CA GLY A 397 -27.46 40.83 16.75
C GLY A 397 -28.49 41.73 16.08
N ASP A 398 -29.70 41.59 16.61
CA ASP A 398 -30.81 42.53 16.68
C ASP A 398 -30.44 44.01 16.47
N VAL A 399 -31.02 44.63 15.44
CA VAL A 399 -31.57 45.99 15.52
C VAL A 399 -32.85 46.02 14.67
N GLY A 400 -33.98 46.26 15.35
CA GLY A 400 -35.32 46.31 14.78
C GLY A 400 -35.55 47.43 13.77
N GLY A 401 -36.62 47.27 12.99
CA GLY A 401 -37.11 48.28 12.07
C GLY A 401 -38.23 47.77 11.17
N SER A 402 -39.44 47.71 11.71
CA SER A 402 -40.73 48.03 11.06
C SER A 402 -40.95 47.66 9.58
N ARG A 403 -41.92 46.75 9.37
CA ARG A 403 -42.72 46.65 8.13
C ARG A 403 -43.32 48.01 7.76
N PRO A 404 -43.58 48.23 6.46
CA PRO A 404 -44.98 48.16 6.04
C PRO A 404 -45.22 47.33 4.76
N THR A 405 -46.50 47.00 4.64
CA THR A 405 -47.28 46.43 3.55
C THR A 405 -47.15 47.16 2.20
N ASP A 406 -47.28 46.40 1.11
CA ASP A 406 -48.24 46.59 -0.02
C ASP A 406 -47.81 45.69 -1.21
N GLN A 407 -48.61 44.70 -1.58
CA GLN A 407 -49.65 44.70 -2.64
C GLN A 407 -49.14 44.86 -4.09
N LEU A 408 -49.46 43.82 -4.87
CA LEU A 408 -49.75 43.74 -6.32
C LEU A 408 -49.01 44.67 -7.30
N HIS A 409 -48.22 44.08 -8.21
CA HIS A 409 -48.67 43.83 -9.59
C HIS A 409 -47.80 42.80 -10.32
#